data_AF-A0A2D6UFV9-F1
#
_entry.id   AF-A0A2D6UFV9-F1
#
_cell.length_a   1.000
_cell.length_b   1.000
_cell.length_c   1.000
_cell.angle_alpha   90.00
_cell.angle_beta   90.00
_cell.angle_gamma   90.00
#
_symmetry.space_group_name_H-M   'P 1'
#
loop_
_entity.id
_entity.type
_entity.pdbx_description
1 polymer ?
#
loop_
_entity_poly.entity_id
_entity_poly.type
_entity_poly.pdbx_seq_one_letter_code
_entity_poly.pdbx_strand_id
1 'polypeptide(L)'
;MMVRCIFLLFLFLGNSLLLKADDRPNVILILVDDMGFSDIGAYGGEINTPNINALAEGGVRFSHFYNSSRCCPTRASLMTGLHSHLTGIGHMTNPPNTQRHDYGEKFPNYRGFLN
;
A
#
# COMPACT_ATOMS: atom_id res chain seq x y z
N MET A 1 53.15 14.67 31.08
CA MET A 1 51.94 15.52 30.97
C MET A 1 51.46 15.72 29.54
N MET A 2 52.35 15.68 28.52
CA MET A 2 52.02 15.98 27.11
C MET A 2 51.34 14.83 26.31
N VAL A 3 51.45 13.58 26.78
CA VAL A 3 50.88 12.40 26.09
C VAL A 3 49.40 12.16 26.42
N ARG A 4 48.91 12.67 27.56
CA ARG A 4 47.49 12.61 27.95
C ARG A 4 46.61 13.61 27.20
N CYS A 5 47.19 14.69 26.64
CA CYS A 5 46.46 15.70 25.85
C CYS A 5 46.17 15.25 24.41
N ILE A 6 47.03 14.40 23.82
CA ILE A 6 46.82 13.90 22.44
C ILE A 6 45.70 12.85 22.39
N PHE A 7 45.52 12.06 23.46
CA PHE A 7 44.43 11.09 23.56
C PHE A 7 43.04 11.74 23.69
N LEU A 8 42.95 12.94 24.29
CA LEU A 8 41.70 13.67 24.45
C LEU A 8 41.24 14.38 23.17
N LEU A 9 42.17 14.71 22.25
CA LEU A 9 41.84 15.33 20.96
C LEU A 9 41.33 14.31 19.93
N PHE A 10 41.70 13.04 20.08
CA PHE A 10 41.23 11.95 19.21
C PHE A 10 39.81 11.45 19.55
N LEU A 11 39.32 11.71 20.76
CA LEU A 11 37.95 11.34 21.20
C LEU A 11 36.87 12.31 20.71
N PHE A 12 37.23 13.49 20.19
CA PHE A 12 36.27 14.49 19.69
C PHE A 12 36.11 14.49 18.16
N LEU A 13 37.03 13.83 17.41
CA LEU A 13 36.91 13.62 15.97
C LEU A 13 36.25 12.29 15.59
N GLY A 14 35.82 11.51 16.58
CA GLY A 14 35.12 10.24 16.40
C GLY A 14 33.67 10.43 15.94
N ASN A 15 33.49 10.69 14.64
CA ASN A 15 32.33 10.32 13.84
C ASN A 15 30.95 10.76 14.37
N SER A 16 30.65 12.06 14.27
CA SER A 16 29.30 12.48 13.88
C SER A 16 29.12 12.24 12.38
N LEU A 17 29.12 10.96 11.97
CA LEU A 17 28.45 10.53 10.75
C LEU A 17 26.95 10.67 11.04
N LEU A 18 26.44 11.91 10.95
CA LEU A 18 25.02 12.12 10.77
C LEU A 18 24.71 11.49 9.42
N LEU A 19 24.23 10.23 9.43
CA LEU A 19 23.65 9.64 8.24
C LEU A 19 22.51 10.59 7.85
N LYS A 20 22.74 11.38 6.79
CA LYS A 20 21.69 12.17 6.18
C LYS A 20 20.61 11.17 5.80
N ALA A 21 19.45 11.25 6.43
CA ALA A 21 18.30 10.45 6.05
C ALA A 21 18.10 10.64 4.54
N ASP A 22 17.93 9.55 3.80
CA ASP A 22 17.65 9.64 2.38
C ASP A 22 16.43 10.56 2.19
N ASP A 23 16.56 11.56 1.32
CA ASP A 23 15.47 12.52 1.06
C ASP A 23 14.26 11.80 0.44
N ARG A 24 14.46 10.57 -0.06
CA ARG A 24 13.40 9.69 -0.54
C ARG A 24 12.75 8.91 0.62
N PRO A 25 11.44 9.07 0.87
CA PRO A 25 10.75 8.32 1.91
C PRO A 25 10.63 6.84 1.54
N ASN A 26 10.63 5.98 2.57
CA ASN A 26 10.18 4.60 2.42
C ASN A 26 8.66 4.56 2.31
N VAL A 27 8.14 3.82 1.33
CA VAL A 27 6.69 3.65 1.12
C VAL A 27 6.31 2.21 1.44
N ILE A 28 5.43 2.03 2.43
CA ILE A 28 4.88 0.74 2.81
C ILE A 28 3.39 0.74 2.47
N LEU A 29 2.96 -0.15 1.59
CA LEU A 29 1.56 -0.36 1.24
C LEU A 29 1.03 -1.59 1.96
N ILE A 30 0.14 -1.39 2.92
CA ILE A 30 -0.55 -2.47 3.64
C ILE A 30 -1.95 -2.59 3.07
N LEU A 31 -2.30 -3.76 2.54
CA LEU A 31 -3.60 -4.07 1.97
C LEU A 31 -4.17 -5.31 2.65
N VAL A 32 -5.43 -5.23 3.08
CA VAL A 32 -6.18 -6.35 3.66
C VAL A 32 -7.30 -6.76 2.69
N ASP A 33 -7.45 -8.06 2.45
CA ASP A 33 -8.51 -8.58 1.58
C ASP A 33 -9.85 -8.63 2.33
N ASP A 34 -10.93 -8.27 1.65
CA ASP A 34 -12.32 -8.34 2.13
C ASP A 34 -12.61 -7.66 3.50
N MET A 35 -11.81 -6.67 3.91
CA MET A 35 -12.09 -5.88 5.12
C MET A 35 -13.24 -4.89 4.88
N GLY A 36 -14.26 -4.95 5.74
CA GLY A 36 -15.40 -4.04 5.74
C GLY A 36 -15.02 -2.65 6.27
N PHE A 37 -15.75 -1.63 5.80
CA PHE A 37 -15.53 -0.24 6.22
C PHE A 37 -15.64 -0.05 7.74
N SER A 38 -16.62 -0.71 8.37
CA SER A 38 -16.89 -0.62 9.80
C SER A 38 -16.20 -1.69 10.65
N ASP A 39 -15.20 -2.41 10.12
CA ASP A 39 -14.47 -3.41 10.90
C ASP A 39 -13.42 -2.78 11.83
N ILE A 40 -12.89 -1.61 11.44
CA ILE A 40 -11.84 -0.90 12.18
C ILE A 40 -12.46 0.09 13.16
N GLY A 41 -11.93 0.16 14.38
CA GLY A 41 -12.39 1.08 15.43
C GLY A 41 -12.39 2.55 15.00
N ALA A 42 -11.38 2.97 14.22
CA ALA A 42 -11.29 4.31 13.65
C ALA A 42 -12.48 4.71 12.74
N TYR A 43 -13.29 3.76 12.26
CA TYR A 43 -14.52 4.00 11.50
C TYR A 43 -15.78 3.58 12.25
N GLY A 44 -15.70 3.39 13.57
CA GLY A 44 -16.83 3.01 14.42
C GLY A 44 -17.02 1.49 14.61
N GLY A 45 -16.02 0.68 14.24
CA GLY A 45 -16.07 -0.76 14.46
C GLY A 45 -15.93 -1.18 15.92
N GLU A 46 -16.55 -2.32 16.26
CA GLU A 46 -16.52 -2.90 17.61
C GLU A 46 -15.25 -3.72 17.90
N ILE A 47 -14.49 -4.08 16.86
CA ILE A 47 -13.29 -4.90 16.98
C ILE A 47 -12.12 -4.04 17.49
N ASN A 48 -11.47 -4.51 18.56
CA ASN A 48 -10.31 -3.86 19.13
C ASN A 48 -9.12 -3.89 18.15
N THR A 49 -8.84 -2.76 17.50
CA THR A 49 -7.83 -2.59 16.44
C THR A 49 -6.79 -1.50 16.80
N PRO A 50 -6.09 -1.62 17.95
CA PRO A 50 -5.34 -0.52 18.55
C PRO A 50 -4.20 0.00 17.67
N ASN A 51 -3.50 -0.88 16.95
CA ASN A 51 -2.41 -0.49 16.04
C ASN A 51 -2.92 0.32 14.84
N ILE A 52 -4.10 -0.03 14.30
CA ILE A 52 -4.69 0.68 13.17
C ILE A 52 -5.27 2.02 13.65
N ASN A 53 -5.89 2.05 14.84
CA ASN A 53 -6.36 3.28 15.46
C ASN A 53 -5.22 4.28 15.67
N ALA A 54 -4.07 3.83 16.17
CA ALA A 54 -2.89 4.68 16.33
C ALA A 54 -2.39 5.26 15.00
N LEU A 55 -2.36 4.47 13.92
CA LEU A 55 -2.04 4.96 12.57
C LEU A 55 -3.05 6.01 12.09
N ALA A 56 -4.33 5.81 12.40
CA ALA A 56 -5.42 6.66 11.97
C ALA A 56 -5.46 7.99 12.74
N GLU A 57 -5.07 8.01 14.02
CA GLU A 57 -4.91 9.20 14.86
C GLU A 57 -3.67 10.02 14.50
N GLY A 58 -2.56 9.35 14.18
CA GLY A 58 -1.30 10.00 13.79
C GLY A 58 -1.21 10.39 12.31
N GLY A 59 -2.27 10.19 11.53
CA GLY A 59 -2.24 10.31 10.07
C GLY A 59 -3.51 10.91 9.48
N VAL A 60 -3.75 10.58 8.21
CA VAL A 60 -4.93 11.02 7.45
C VAL A 60 -5.86 9.83 7.24
N ARG A 61 -7.16 10.06 7.42
CA ARG A 61 -8.22 9.06 7.20
C ARG A 61 -9.11 9.47 6.05
N PHE A 62 -9.52 8.50 5.23
CA PHE A 62 -10.41 8.72 4.10
C PHE A 62 -11.78 8.10 4.40
N SER A 63 -12.83 8.93 4.46
CA SER A 63 -14.22 8.45 4.59
C SER A 63 -14.84 8.02 3.27
N HIS A 64 -14.19 8.32 2.14
CA HIS A 64 -14.66 8.05 0.79
C HIS A 64 -13.53 7.46 -0.06
N PHE A 65 -13.20 6.18 0.17
CA PHE A 65 -12.24 5.40 -0.61
C PHE A 65 -12.96 4.23 -1.30
N TYR A 66 -12.85 4.14 -2.62
CA TYR A 66 -13.61 3.18 -3.43
C TYR A 66 -12.70 2.17 -4.11
N ASN A 67 -13.20 0.94 -4.27
CA ASN A 67 -12.54 -0.14 -4.99
C ASN A 67 -13.45 -0.67 -6.12
N SER A 68 -12.96 -1.62 -6.91
CA SER A 68 -13.72 -2.24 -8.01
C SER A 68 -14.64 -3.38 -7.55
N SER A 69 -15.00 -3.44 -6.25
CA SER A 69 -15.85 -4.45 -5.59
C SER A 69 -15.43 -5.92 -5.78
N ARG A 70 -14.20 -6.16 -6.26
CA ARG A 70 -13.61 -7.47 -6.54
C ARG A 70 -12.08 -7.40 -6.40
N CYS A 71 -11.45 -8.50 -5.99
CA CYS A 71 -10.02 -8.54 -5.70
C CYS A 71 -9.14 -8.28 -6.94
N CYS A 72 -9.33 -9.01 -8.04
CA CYS A 72 -8.53 -8.88 -9.26
C CYS A 72 -8.54 -7.46 -9.88
N PRO A 73 -9.70 -6.86 -10.22
CA PRO A 73 -9.72 -5.53 -10.83
C PRO A 73 -9.23 -4.43 -9.87
N THR A 74 -9.50 -4.55 -8.56
CA THR A 74 -9.00 -3.60 -7.55
C THR A 74 -7.47 -3.63 -7.50
N ARG A 75 -6.87 -4.83 -7.42
CA ARG A 75 -5.42 -4.99 -7.37
C ARG A 75 -4.76 -4.57 -8.68
N ALA A 76 -5.37 -4.87 -9.83
CA ALA A 76 -4.86 -4.43 -11.12
C ALA A 76 -4.82 -2.90 -11.22
N SER A 77 -5.89 -2.23 -10.77
CA SER A 77 -5.95 -0.76 -10.75
C SER A 77 -4.92 -0.16 -9.78
N LEU A 78 -4.77 -0.76 -8.59
CA LEU A 78 -3.78 -0.33 -7.59
C LEU A 78 -2.33 -0.44 -8.07
N MET A 79 -1.98 -1.51 -8.78
CA MET A 79 -0.60 -1.73 -9.26
C MET A 79 -0.24 -0.89 -10.48
N THR A 80 -1.22 -0.50 -11.29
CA THR A 80 -0.98 0.17 -12.59
C THR A 80 -1.33 1.65 -12.58
N GLY A 81 -2.17 2.09 -11.63
CA GLY A 81 -2.75 3.43 -11.65
C GLY A 81 -3.79 3.64 -12.76
N LEU A 82 -4.21 2.58 -13.45
CA LEU A 82 -5.21 2.62 -14.52
C LEU A 82 -6.55 2.08 -14.05
N HIS A 83 -7.63 2.46 -14.73
CA HIS A 83 -8.93 1.82 -14.53
C HIS A 83 -8.85 0.34 -14.95
N SER A 84 -9.50 -0.57 -14.20
CA SER A 84 -9.42 -2.02 -14.41
C SER A 84 -9.73 -2.49 -15.84
N HIS A 85 -10.60 -1.78 -16.55
CA HIS A 85 -10.87 -2.04 -17.97
C HIS A 85 -9.66 -1.83 -18.88
N LEU A 86 -8.78 -0.88 -18.56
CA LEU A 86 -7.57 -0.56 -19.32
C LEU A 86 -6.39 -1.46 -18.95
N THR A 87 -6.52 -2.23 -17.86
CA THR A 87 -5.50 -3.20 -17.43
C THR A 87 -5.78 -4.60 -17.97
N GLY A 88 -6.77 -4.80 -18.84
CA GLY A 88 -7.19 -6.13 -19.26
C GLY A 88 -8.01 -6.91 -18.22
N ILE A 89 -8.35 -6.34 -17.07
CA ILE A 89 -8.99 -7.04 -15.93
C ILE A 89 -10.37 -6.44 -15.63
N GLY A 90 -11.32 -6.61 -16.56
CA GLY A 90 -12.71 -6.14 -16.37
C GLY A 90 -13.54 -6.99 -15.40
N HIS A 91 -13.05 -8.18 -15.02
CA HIS A 91 -13.69 -9.11 -14.08
C HIS A 91 -12.62 -9.91 -13.31
N MET A 92 -13.02 -10.90 -12.50
CA MET A 92 -12.11 -11.89 -11.91
C MET A 92 -11.26 -12.57 -12.97
N THR A 93 -9.98 -12.79 -12.67
CA THR A 93 -9.09 -13.55 -13.55
C THR A 93 -9.48 -15.01 -13.60
N ASN A 94 -9.38 -15.61 -14.79
CA ASN A 94 -9.61 -17.03 -14.97
C ASN A 94 -8.44 -17.86 -14.42
N PRO A 95 -8.70 -19.05 -13.87
CA PRO A 95 -7.69 -20.10 -13.79
C PRO A 95 -7.05 -20.32 -15.18
N PRO A 96 -5.78 -20.72 -15.24
CA PRO A 96 -5.11 -21.05 -16.50
C PRO A 96 -5.98 -22.00 -17.35
N ASN A 97 -6.02 -21.74 -18.67
CA ASN A 97 -6.78 -22.53 -19.66
C ASN A 97 -8.31 -22.55 -19.47
N THR A 98 -8.89 -21.51 -18.84
CA THR A 98 -10.35 -21.38 -18.73
C THR A 98 -10.85 -20.01 -19.20
N GLN A 99 -12.10 -19.95 -19.68
CA GLN A 99 -12.78 -18.72 -20.10
C GLN A 99 -13.96 -18.36 -19.18
N ARG A 100 -13.94 -18.79 -17.91
CA ARG A 100 -15.10 -18.67 -17.00
C ARG A 100 -15.61 -17.23 -16.79
N HIS A 101 -14.73 -16.25 -16.90
CA HIS A 101 -14.97 -14.85 -16.55
C HIS A 101 -14.75 -13.87 -17.70
N ASP A 102 -14.35 -14.35 -18.89
CA ASP A 102 -14.48 -13.55 -20.11
C ASP A 102 -15.79 -13.96 -20.77
N TYR A 103 -16.81 -13.13 -20.61
CA TYR A 103 -18.14 -13.36 -21.16
C TYR A 103 -18.22 -13.12 -22.68
N GLY A 104 -17.09 -12.79 -23.31
CA GLY A 104 -16.95 -12.60 -24.75
C GLY A 104 -17.69 -11.36 -25.26
N GLU A 105 -17.80 -11.26 -26.58
CA GLU A 105 -18.41 -10.12 -27.26
C GLU A 105 -19.88 -9.88 -26.90
N LYS A 106 -20.55 -10.89 -26.34
CA LYS A 106 -21.92 -10.78 -25.84
C LYS A 106 -22.05 -9.78 -24.68
N PHE A 107 -20.98 -9.57 -23.91
CA PHE A 107 -20.98 -8.72 -22.72
C PHE A 107 -19.70 -7.86 -22.68
N PRO A 108 -19.55 -6.90 -23.62
CA PRO A 108 -18.31 -6.14 -23.79
C PRO A 108 -17.94 -5.31 -22.55
N ASN A 109 -18.94 -4.87 -21.79
CA ASN A 109 -18.76 -4.08 -20.57
C ASN A 109 -18.18 -4.86 -19.38
N TYR A 110 -17.98 -6.18 -19.50
CA TYR A 110 -17.30 -7.00 -18.48
C TYR A 110 -15.87 -7.38 -18.91
N ARG A 111 -15.46 -6.96 -20.12
CA ARG A 111 -14.13 -7.25 -20.66
C ARG A 111 -13.18 -6.12 -20.33
N GLY A 112 -11.96 -6.48 -19.96
CA GLY A 112 -10.84 -5.55 -19.97
C GLY A 112 -10.01 -5.75 -21.23
N PHE A 113 -9.38 -4.68 -21.69
CA PHE A 113 -8.42 -4.68 -22.77
C PHE A 113 -7.10 -4.09 -22.26
N LEU A 114 -5.97 -4.65 -22.70
CA LEU A 114 -4.67 -4.05 -22.42
C LEU A 114 -4.50 -2.87 -23.38
N ASN A 115 -4.20 -1.70 -22.82
CA ASN A 115 -3.72 -0.55 -23.58
C ASN A 115 -2.34 -0.80 -24.19
#